data_AF-A0A1Z8WTD3-F1
#
_entry.id   AF-A0A1Z8WTD3-F1
#
_cell.length_a   1.000
_cell.length_b   1.000
_cell.length_c   1.000
_cell.angle_alpha   90.00
_cell.angle_beta   90.00
_cell.angle_gamma   90.00
#
_symmetry.space_group_name_H-M   'P 1'
#
loop_
_entity.id
_entity.type
_entity.pdbx_description
1 polymer ?
#
loop_
_entity_poly.entity_id
_entity_poly.type
_entity_poly.pdbx_seq_one_letter_code
_entity_poly.pdbx_strand_id
1 'polypeptide(L)' 'MNQLLMFFIIFLSFFLGAGFGSFIKKQAFESQDWKILKWHQNLMAYRLIPSGARVFKKDRVLIALKVDTSHIEKEGRVLE' A
#
# COMPACT_ATOMS: atom_id res chain seq x y z
N MET A 1 31.71 -26.28 -21.87
CA MET A 1 30.41 -25.95 -21.24
C MET A 1 29.71 -24.96 -22.15
N ASN A 2 28.57 -25.32 -22.73
CA ASN A 2 27.94 -24.59 -23.86
C ASN A 2 27.51 -23.17 -23.43
N GLN A 3 27.95 -22.13 -24.15
CA GLN A 3 27.56 -20.73 -23.88
C GLN A 3 26.04 -20.55 -23.82
N LEU A 4 25.31 -21.30 -24.66
CA LEU A 4 23.85 -21.31 -24.72
C LEU A 4 23.20 -21.75 -23.39
N LEU A 5 23.83 -22.71 -22.69
CA LEU A 5 23.38 -23.17 -21.37
C LEU A 5 23.60 -22.10 -20.29
N MET A 6 24.72 -21.37 -20.36
CA MET A 6 24.98 -20.26 -19.44
C MET A 6 23.99 -19.11 -19.63
N PHE A 7 23.71 -18.72 -20.89
CA PHE A 7 22.67 -17.74 -21.20
C PHE A 7 21.29 -18.16 -20.69
N PHE A 8 20.92 -19.42 -20.88
CA PHE A 8 19.64 -19.94 -20.39
C PHE A 8 19.53 -19.87 -18.86
N ILE A 9 20.59 -20.25 -18.13
CA ILE A 9 20.61 -20.18 -16.67
C ILE A 9 20.47 -18.73 -16.17
N ILE A 10 21.20 -17.79 -16.79
CA ILE A 10 21.13 -16.37 -16.41
C ILE A 10 19.73 -15.82 -16.67
N PHE A 11 19.16 -16.10 -17.84
CA PHE A 11 17.82 -15.68 -18.21
C PHE A 11 16.78 -16.24 -17.23
N LEU A 12 16.80 -17.56 -16.99
CA LEU A 12 15.87 -18.20 -16.06
C LEU A 12 15.97 -17.61 -14.65
N SER A 13 17.19 -17.38 -14.15
CA SER A 13 17.43 -16.78 -12.84
C SER A 13 16.87 -15.36 -12.75
N PHE A 14 17.01 -14.57 -13.82
CA PHE A 14 16.45 -13.21 -13.88
C PHE A 14 14.92 -13.23 -13.81
N PHE A 15 14.25 -14.09 -14.59
CA PHE A 15 12.78 -14.17 -14.58
C PHE A 15 12.22 -14.69 -13.26
N LEU A 16 12.88 -15.69 -12.66
CA LEU A 16 12.49 -16.20 -11.35
C LEU A 16 12.68 -15.12 -10.27
N GLY A 17 13.81 -14.43 -10.27
CA GLY A 17 14.06 -13.33 -9.34
C GLY A 17 13.06 -12.18 -9.50
N ALA A 18 12.75 -11.79 -10.74
CA ALA A 18 11.76 -10.76 -11.03
C ALA A 18 10.35 -11.17 -10.60
N GLY A 19 9.94 -12.41 -10.89
CA GLY A 19 8.64 -12.95 -10.49
C GLY A 19 8.50 -13.02 -8.98
N PHE A 20 9.52 -13.54 -8.28
CA PHE A 20 9.54 -13.62 -6.83
C PHE A 20 9.53 -12.24 -6.16
N GLY A 21 10.33 -11.29 -6.66
CA GLY A 21 10.34 -9.92 -6.16
C GLY A 21 9.00 -9.21 -6.34
N SER A 22 8.33 -9.42 -7.48
CA SER A 22 6.99 -8.89 -7.73
C SER A 22 5.96 -9.48 -6.75
N PHE A 23 6.03 -10.80 -6.51
CA PHE A 23 5.16 -11.48 -5.55
C PHE A 23 5.33 -10.93 -4.13
N ILE A 24 6.58 -10.78 -3.66
CA ILE A 24 6.87 -10.20 -2.34
C ILE A 24 6.34 -8.78 -2.25
N LYS A 25 6.58 -7.94 -3.27
CA LYS A 25 6.12 -6.55 -3.28
C LYS A 25 4.59 -6.47 -3.20
N LYS A 26 3.90 -7.34 -3.94
CA LYS A 26 2.43 -7.42 -3.90
C LYS A 26 1.94 -7.85 -2.51
N GLN A 27 2.52 -8.91 -1.94
CA GLN A 27 2.14 -9.39 -0.62
C GLN A 27 2.42 -8.34 0.46
N ALA A 28 3.57 -7.66 0.39
CA ALA A 28 3.91 -6.57 1.30
C ALA A 28 2.91 -5.42 1.22
N PHE A 29 2.48 -5.04 0.00
CA PHE A 29 1.46 -4.03 -0.21
C PHE A 29 0.09 -4.47 0.33
N GLU A 30 -0.34 -5.70 0.05
CA GLU A 30 -1.64 -6.23 0.51
C GLU A 30 -1.70 -6.46 2.03
N SER A 31 -0.56 -6.73 2.67
CA SER A 31 -0.45 -6.92 4.12
C SER A 31 -0.58 -5.62 4.93
N GLN A 32 -0.49 -4.47 4.27
CA GLN A 32 -0.65 -3.17 4.94
C GLN A 32 -2.10 -2.95 5.38
N ASP A 33 -2.29 -2.30 6.54
CA ASP A 33 -3.63 -1.98 7.07
C ASP A 33 -4.24 -0.77 6.35
N TRP A 34 -4.62 -0.96 5.09
CA TRP A 34 -5.31 0.03 4.27
C TRP A 34 -6.70 0.32 4.83
N LYS A 35 -6.98 1.60 5.07
CA LYS A 35 -8.29 2.10 5.48
C LYS A 35 -8.89 2.96 4.38
N ILE A 36 -10.20 2.83 4.18
CA ILE A 36 -10.95 3.70 3.28
C ILE A 36 -11.68 4.74 4.13
N LEU A 37 -11.46 6.01 3.79
CA LEU A 37 -12.09 7.15 4.45
C LEU A 37 -13.05 7.84 3.47
N LYS A 38 -14.22 8.27 3.92
CA LYS A 38 -15.19 9.06 3.15
C LYS A 38 -15.32 10.46 3.72
N TRP A 39 -15.39 11.46 2.84
CA TRP A 39 -15.66 12.84 3.24
C TRP A 39 -17.08 12.97 3.79
N HIS A 40 -17.21 13.51 5.00
CA HIS A 40 -18.49 13.77 5.63
C HIS A 40 -18.76 15.28 5.64
N GLN A 41 -19.77 15.72 4.89
CA GLN A 41 -20.07 17.15 4.70
C GLN A 41 -20.36 17.86 6.03
N ASN A 42 -21.13 17.24 6.93
CA ASN A 42 -21.50 17.85 8.20
C ASN A 42 -20.34 18.02 9.19
N LEU A 43 -19.27 17.23 9.04
CA LEU A 43 -18.12 17.24 9.97
C LEU A 43 -16.90 17.92 9.34
N MET A 44 -16.99 18.32 8.06
CA MET A 44 -15.88 18.83 7.26
C MET A 44 -14.59 17.99 7.41
N ALA A 45 -14.75 16.66 7.51
CA ALA A 45 -13.67 15.74 7.81
C ALA A 45 -13.86 14.39 7.10
N TYR A 46 -12.76 13.67 6.96
CA TYR A 46 -12.75 12.29 6.47
C TYR A 46 -13.01 11.31 7.63
N ARG A 47 -13.94 10.37 7.43
CA ARG A 47 -14.30 9.36 8.42
C ARG A 47 -14.09 7.95 7.88
N LEU A 48 -13.67 7.04 8.76
CA LEU A 48 -13.56 5.62 8.45
C LEU A 48 -14.91 5.07 7.99
N ILE A 49 -14.90 4.37 6.86
CA ILE A 49 -16.07 3.66 6.35
C ILE A 49 -16.14 2.29 7.04
N PRO A 50 -17.29 1.91 7.64
CA PRO A 50 -17.44 0.57 8.20
C PRO A 50 -17.35 -0.49 7.10
N SER A 51 -16.79 -1.66 7.44
CA SER A 51 -16.66 -2.77 6.50
C SER A 51 -18.03 -3.16 5.92
N GLY A 52 -18.12 -3.33 4.61
CA GLY A 52 -19.36 -3.65 3.90
C GLY A 52 -20.22 -2.44 3.48
N ALA A 53 -19.83 -1.21 3.81
CA ALA A 53 -20.54 -0.05 3.28
C ALA A 53 -20.28 0.13 1.77
N ARG A 54 -21.31 0.57 1.03
CA ARG A 54 -21.19 0.84 -0.41
C ARG A 54 -20.57 2.21 -0.64
N VAL A 55 -19.61 2.28 -1.56
CA VAL A 55 -19.01 3.52 -2.07
C VAL A 55 -19.57 3.78 -3.46
N PHE A 56 -20.04 5.00 -3.71
CA PHE A 56 -20.57 5.40 -5.01
C PHE A 56 -19.55 6.21 -5.81
N LYS A 57 -19.64 6.20 -7.13
CA LYS A 57 -18.68 6.88 -8.04
C LYS A 57 -18.48 8.38 -7.77
N LYS A 58 -19.47 9.06 -7.16
CA LYS A 58 -19.41 10.48 -6.82
C LYS A 58 -18.96 10.76 -5.38
N ASP A 59 -18.74 9.73 -4.58
CA ASP A 59 -18.25 9.90 -3.22
C ASP A 59 -16.80 10.37 -3.23
N ARG A 60 -16.47 11.35 -2.39
CA ARG A 60 -15.09 11.73 -2.12
C ARG A 60 -14.51 10.76 -1.10
N VAL A 61 -13.69 9.84 -1.58
CA VAL A 61 -13.02 8.82 -0.76
C VAL A 61 -11.51 8.93 -0.86
N LEU A 62 -10.84 8.58 0.24
CA LEU A 62 -9.39 8.46 0.32
C LEU A 62 -9.02 7.05 0.77
N ILE A 63 -7.92 6.54 0.24
CA ILE A 63 -7.26 5.34 0.74
C ILE A 63 -6.10 5.83 1.61
N ALA A 64 -6.10 5.44 2.87
CA ALA A 64 -5.11 5.84 3.86
C ALA A 64 -4.41 4.61 4.43
N LEU A 65 -3.13 4.74 4.73
CA LEU A 65 -2.36 3.74 5.44
C LEU A 65 -2.38 4.06 6.94
N LYS A 66 -2.74 3.10 7.79
CA LYS A 66 -2.58 3.27 9.22
C LYS A 66 -1.10 3.17 9.57
N VAL A 67 -0.50 4.29 9.95
CA VAL A 67 0.89 4.35 10.46
C VAL A 67 0.82 4.40 11.97
N ASP A 68 1.58 3.54 12.66
CA ASP A 68 1.77 3.67 14.09
C ASP A 68 2.69 4.85 14.38
N THR A 69 2.15 5.87 15.05
CA THR A 69 2.88 7.09 15.41
C THR A 69 3.38 7.07 16.85
N SER A 70 3.27 5.94 17.55
CA SER A 70 3.73 5.77 18.94
C SER A 70 5.22 6.14 19.13
N HIS A 71 6.02 5.94 18.09
CA HIS A 71 7.45 6.24 18.06
C HIS A 71 7.81 7.62 17.49
N ILE A 72 6.84 8.37 16.96
CA ILE A 72 7.07 9.74 16.51
C ILE A 72 7.05 10.61 17.77
N GLU A 73 8.24 11.02 18.22
CA GLU A 73 8.37 12.03 19.29
C GLU A 73 7.47 13.21 18.94
N LYS A 74 6.72 13.72 19.93
CA LYS A 74 5.77 14.83 19.78
C LYS A 74 6.48 16.18 19.53
N GLU A 75 7.50 16.22 18.69
CA GLU A 75 8.10 17.46 18.19
C GLU A 75 7.28 18.02 17.02
N GLY A 76 6.02 18.29 17.31
CA GLY A 76 5.10 19.02 16.45
C GLY A 76 4.59 20.23 17.22
N ARG A 77 5.45 21.26 17.31
CA ARG A 77 5.12 22.60 17.78
C ARG A 77 3.78 23.03 17.19
N VAL A 78 2.81 23.30 18.05
CA VAL A 78 1.61 24.05 17.67
C VAL A 78 2.12 25.41 17.18
N LEU A 79 2.00 25.68 15.89
CA LEU A 79 2.09 27.05 15.38
C LEU A 79 0.78 27.72 15.80
N GLU A 80 0.73 28.19 17.05
CA GLU A 80 -0.20 29.26 17.46
C GLU A 80 0.22 30.58 16.81
#